data_AF-A0A9D2K6E2-F1
#
_entry.id   AF-A0A9D2K6E2-F1
#
_cell.length_a   1.000
_cell.length_b   1.000
_cell.length_c   1.000
_cell.angle_alpha   90.00
_cell.angle_beta   90.00
_cell.angle_gamma   90.00
#
_symmetry.space_group_name_H-M   'P 1'
#
loop_
_entity.id
_entity.type
_entity.pdbx_description
1 polymer ?
#
loop_
_entity_poly.entity_id
_entity_poly.type
_entity_poly.pdbx_seq_one_letter_code
_entity_poly.pdbx_strand_id
1 'polypeptide(L)'
;MGFLGDRDREVLERIGFQDGKRGSGVLRYLSRRLRGEIGAGSDPELALWMARGCCALGDYEHYHMAVRWLERAGRAAGSGGEALGLLALGKMYCGRPEEALAWGEESVRLDGNCPEIWYLLAQLRSFSGDQELALEAVSRGRALGAGDENGLEKGLEEQILPEDWDELERQIRGGCGLEEMERTRIRRRSRMAGEQGGLLEKSRLEAASGLVCDREGLEAVKAVLQPEVWDGDAPYCAFCCWPDGRELTGAFYMDEAAVSKWEPERLQRILSDLPRMEREGKQALAADGAGDGELCLLELYPDRTLGLVFETESGEKKVPVTEDGRVSREPEETASAGAFLSLSEPCWDFGRMQERLRQDWGMDCDGAERDGILAFQDGGMRLTVSLISGEPDREDDRISGTDQMAGLMLMVLAGEGEQLEAELELERLIESCVGCGAVFQKYLEKHLLF
;
A
#
# COMPACT_ATOMS: atom_id res chain seq x y z
N MET A 1 9.78 -30.80 3.84
CA MET A 1 9.53 -30.04 2.60
C MET A 1 8.77 -28.80 3.03
N GLY A 2 9.32 -27.61 2.77
CA GLY A 2 8.63 -26.35 3.08
C GLY A 2 7.43 -26.14 2.16
N PHE A 3 6.60 -25.15 2.48
CA PHE A 3 5.41 -24.79 1.71
C PHE A 3 5.76 -24.42 0.26
N LEU A 4 6.85 -23.67 0.07
CA LEU A 4 7.31 -23.23 -1.24
C LEU A 4 8.15 -24.33 -1.92
N GLY A 5 7.77 -24.70 -3.14
CA GLY A 5 8.56 -25.57 -4.02
C GLY A 5 9.60 -24.79 -4.84
N ASP A 6 10.48 -25.50 -5.56
CA ASP A 6 11.54 -24.87 -6.36
C ASP A 6 10.96 -23.92 -7.43
N ARG A 7 9.87 -24.32 -8.08
CA ARG A 7 9.15 -23.46 -9.04
C ARG A 7 8.60 -22.20 -8.38
N ASP A 8 8.12 -22.28 -7.14
CA ASP A 8 7.61 -21.11 -6.43
C ASP A 8 8.76 -20.12 -6.15
N ARG A 9 9.93 -20.62 -5.73
CA ARG A 9 11.15 -19.81 -5.51
C ARG A 9 11.60 -19.11 -6.79
N GLU A 10 11.70 -19.85 -7.89
CA GLU A 10 12.10 -19.30 -9.20
C GLU A 10 11.14 -18.21 -9.72
N VAL A 11 9.86 -18.28 -9.36
CA VAL A 11 8.89 -17.24 -9.70
C VAL A 11 9.06 -16.04 -8.78
N LEU A 12 9.14 -16.26 -7.47
CA LEU A 12 9.30 -15.20 -6.47
C LEU A 12 10.60 -14.39 -6.66
N GLU A 13 11.72 -15.06 -6.95
CA GLU A 13 13.00 -14.41 -7.25
C GLU A 13 12.93 -13.54 -8.50
N ARG A 14 12.15 -13.95 -9.50
CA ARG A 14 11.98 -13.22 -10.76
C ARG A 14 11.01 -12.05 -10.65
N ILE A 15 9.93 -12.20 -9.88
CA ILE A 15 9.05 -11.08 -9.54
C ILE A 15 9.86 -10.04 -8.76
N GLY A 16 10.62 -10.48 -7.75
CA GLY A 16 11.34 -9.58 -6.85
C GLY A 16 10.41 -8.78 -5.94
N PHE A 17 10.96 -7.84 -5.18
CA PHE A 17 10.24 -7.04 -4.18
C PHE A 17 10.91 -5.67 -3.97
N GLN A 18 11.58 -5.17 -4.99
CA GLN A 18 12.39 -3.95 -4.93
C GLN A 18 11.54 -2.67 -4.77
N ASP A 19 10.29 -2.71 -5.25
CA ASP A 19 9.35 -1.58 -5.23
C ASP A 19 7.93 -2.07 -4.88
N GLY A 20 6.98 -1.14 -4.76
CA GLY A 20 5.60 -1.46 -4.38
C GLY A 20 4.88 -2.33 -5.41
N LYS A 21 5.19 -2.20 -6.70
CA LYS A 21 4.58 -3.01 -7.76
C LYS A 21 5.04 -4.47 -7.67
N ARG A 22 6.34 -4.69 -7.49
CA ARG A 22 6.93 -6.02 -7.30
C ARG A 22 6.51 -6.64 -5.98
N GLY A 23 6.46 -5.84 -4.91
CA GLY A 23 5.90 -6.25 -3.62
C GLY A 23 4.47 -6.76 -3.73
N SER A 24 3.59 -6.01 -4.41
CA SER A 24 2.22 -6.42 -4.72
C SER A 24 2.18 -7.72 -5.54
N GLY A 25 3.05 -7.85 -6.55
CA GLY A 25 3.21 -9.07 -7.35
C GLY A 25 3.52 -10.31 -6.51
N VAL A 26 4.45 -10.19 -5.55
CA VAL A 26 4.78 -11.27 -4.59
C VAL A 26 3.55 -11.64 -3.77
N LEU A 27 2.86 -10.67 -3.18
CA LEU A 27 1.69 -10.94 -2.33
C LEU A 27 0.54 -11.57 -3.11
N ARG A 28 0.30 -11.13 -4.34
CA ARG A 28 -0.73 -11.71 -5.24
C ARG A 28 -0.40 -13.15 -5.59
N TYR A 29 0.85 -13.42 -5.97
CA TYR A 29 1.32 -14.78 -6.25
C TYR A 29 1.14 -15.72 -5.05
N LEU A 30 1.59 -15.29 -3.87
CA LEU A 30 1.48 -16.09 -2.64
C LEU A 30 0.04 -16.28 -2.19
N SER A 31 -0.80 -15.25 -2.31
CA SER A 31 -2.22 -15.32 -1.96
C SER A 31 -2.96 -16.35 -2.81
N ARG A 32 -2.61 -16.51 -4.10
CA ARG A 32 -3.14 -17.59 -4.95
C ARG A 32 -2.70 -18.97 -4.44
N ARG A 33 -1.44 -19.13 -4.05
CA ARG A 33 -0.90 -20.40 -3.53
C ARG A 33 -1.49 -20.78 -2.17
N LEU A 34 -1.84 -19.79 -1.35
CA LEU A 34 -2.43 -19.99 -0.02
C LEU A 34 -3.89 -20.50 -0.03
N ARG A 35 -4.63 -20.35 -1.15
CA ARG A 35 -6.05 -20.72 -1.22
C ARG A 35 -6.24 -22.21 -0.94
N GLY A 36 -6.80 -22.51 0.24
CA GLY A 36 -7.15 -23.87 0.67
C GLY A 36 -6.11 -24.58 1.54
N GLU A 37 -5.00 -23.93 1.90
CA GLU A 37 -3.92 -24.55 2.68
C GLU A 37 -3.93 -24.12 4.17
N ILE A 38 -4.28 -25.05 5.05
CA ILE A 38 -4.30 -24.84 6.51
C ILE A 38 -2.90 -25.05 7.08
N GLY A 39 -2.39 -24.08 7.84
CA GLY A 39 -1.12 -24.20 8.56
C GLY A 39 0.10 -23.58 7.87
N ALA A 40 -0.05 -23.06 6.65
CA ALA A 40 1.00 -22.34 5.93
C ALA A 40 1.54 -21.11 6.70
N GLY A 41 0.71 -20.55 7.59
CA GLY A 41 1.04 -19.38 8.42
C GLY A 41 2.29 -19.49 9.31
N SER A 42 2.83 -20.69 9.51
CA SER A 42 4.03 -20.92 10.32
C SER A 42 5.25 -21.39 9.49
N ASP A 43 5.13 -21.44 8.16
CA ASP A 43 6.27 -21.73 7.29
C ASP A 43 7.20 -20.51 7.23
N PRO A 44 8.50 -20.67 7.57
CA PRO A 44 9.39 -19.53 7.72
C PRO A 44 9.81 -18.88 6.41
N GLU A 45 9.90 -19.67 5.34
CA GLU A 45 10.27 -19.16 4.01
C GLU A 45 9.12 -18.36 3.43
N LEU A 46 7.90 -18.88 3.55
CA LEU A 46 6.69 -18.15 3.18
C LEU A 46 6.55 -16.85 3.97
N ALA A 47 6.75 -16.89 5.30
CA ALA A 47 6.66 -15.70 6.14
C ALA A 47 7.66 -14.62 5.73
N LEU A 48 8.89 -15.01 5.37
CA LEU A 48 9.90 -14.08 4.86
C LEU A 48 9.47 -13.43 3.54
N TRP A 49 8.95 -14.22 2.59
CA TRP A 49 8.46 -13.68 1.32
C TRP A 49 7.22 -12.79 1.48
N MET A 50 6.29 -13.16 2.35
CA MET A 50 5.16 -12.29 2.71
C MET A 50 5.64 -10.98 3.30
N ALA A 51 6.59 -11.02 4.25
CA ALA A 51 7.14 -9.81 4.87
C ALA A 51 7.87 -8.90 3.87
N ARG A 52 8.64 -9.47 2.93
CA ARG A 52 9.28 -8.71 1.84
C ARG A 52 8.26 -7.97 1.00
N GLY A 53 7.22 -8.67 0.51
CA GLY A 53 6.17 -8.07 -0.31
C GLY A 53 5.39 -6.97 0.43
N CYS A 54 5.07 -7.23 1.70
CA CYS A 54 4.41 -6.27 2.57
C CYS A 54 5.23 -5.00 2.80
N CYS A 55 6.52 -5.15 3.18
CA CYS A 55 7.38 -4.01 3.45
C CYS A 55 7.69 -3.19 2.19
N ALA A 56 7.66 -3.81 1.01
CA ALA A 56 7.83 -3.13 -0.27
C ALA A 56 6.62 -2.26 -0.65
N LEU A 57 5.40 -2.68 -0.31
CA LEU A 57 4.21 -1.81 -0.41
C LEU A 57 4.32 -0.62 0.52
N GLY A 58 4.60 -0.88 1.80
CA GLY A 58 4.96 0.15 2.77
C GLY A 58 3.80 1.02 3.24
N ASP A 59 2.56 0.56 3.13
CA ASP A 59 1.46 1.11 3.92
C ASP A 59 1.36 0.41 5.29
N TYR A 60 0.55 1.01 6.17
CA TYR A 60 0.42 0.58 7.56
C TYR A 60 -0.07 -0.88 7.70
N GLU A 61 -1.10 -1.26 6.95
CA GLU A 61 -1.72 -2.58 7.02
C GLU A 61 -0.73 -3.67 6.63
N HIS A 62 0.03 -3.41 5.57
CA HIS A 62 1.06 -4.32 5.11
C HIS A 62 2.22 -4.41 6.09
N TYR A 63 2.67 -3.31 6.71
CA TYR A 63 3.67 -3.39 7.78
C TYR A 63 3.18 -4.22 8.97
N HIS A 64 1.93 -4.01 9.41
CA HIS A 64 1.32 -4.85 10.44
C HIS A 64 1.27 -6.32 10.00
N MET A 65 0.85 -6.60 8.77
CA MET A 65 0.82 -7.96 8.23
C MET A 65 2.22 -8.59 8.21
N ALA A 66 3.26 -7.87 7.81
CA ALA A 66 4.65 -8.33 7.83
C ALA A 66 5.07 -8.78 9.24
N VAL A 67 4.78 -7.94 10.26
CA VAL A 67 5.03 -8.27 11.66
C VAL A 67 4.31 -9.55 12.06
N ARG A 68 3.02 -9.69 11.72
CA ARG A 68 2.22 -10.87 12.08
C ARG A 68 2.74 -12.15 11.45
N TRP A 69 3.16 -12.11 10.18
CA TRP A 69 3.76 -13.27 9.51
C TRP A 69 5.06 -13.71 10.17
N LEU A 70 5.97 -12.77 10.44
CA LEU A 70 7.26 -13.07 11.05
C LEU A 70 7.12 -13.55 12.49
N GLU A 71 6.24 -12.95 13.28
CA GLU A 71 5.95 -13.41 14.65
C GLU A 71 5.34 -14.81 14.69
N ARG A 72 4.40 -15.10 13.78
CA ARG A 72 3.73 -16.40 13.73
C ARG A 72 4.66 -17.53 13.31
N ALA A 73 5.61 -17.27 12.42
CA ALA A 73 6.65 -18.23 12.07
C ALA A 73 7.74 -18.37 13.16
N GLY A 74 7.78 -17.44 14.12
CA GLY A 74 8.62 -17.49 15.30
C GLY A 74 10.12 -17.52 14.96
N ARG A 75 10.92 -18.10 15.86
CA ARG A 75 12.39 -18.18 15.70
C ARG A 75 12.85 -19.00 14.49
N ALA A 76 11.97 -19.77 13.85
CA ALA A 76 12.30 -20.52 12.63
C ALA A 76 12.38 -19.60 11.39
N ALA A 77 11.63 -18.49 11.35
CA ALA A 77 11.77 -17.43 10.34
C ALA A 77 12.73 -16.33 10.81
N GLY A 78 12.67 -15.99 12.10
CA GLY A 78 13.46 -14.92 12.72
C GLY A 78 14.91 -15.29 13.05
N SER A 79 15.51 -16.31 12.43
CA SER A 79 16.92 -16.65 12.65
C SER A 79 17.88 -16.06 11.63
N GLY A 80 17.37 -15.45 10.55
CA GLY A 80 18.18 -14.73 9.55
C GLY A 80 18.20 -13.22 9.84
N GLY A 81 19.34 -12.56 9.58
CA GLY A 81 19.49 -11.11 9.76
C GLY A 81 18.41 -10.31 9.02
N GLU A 82 18.09 -10.68 7.78
CA GLU A 82 17.05 -10.03 6.97
C GLU A 82 15.66 -10.09 7.61
N ALA A 83 15.22 -11.26 8.09
CA ALA A 83 13.90 -11.41 8.71
C ALA A 83 13.76 -10.52 9.95
N LEU A 84 14.82 -10.38 10.73
CA LEU A 84 14.84 -9.48 11.89
C LEU A 84 14.84 -8.00 11.48
N GLY A 85 15.51 -7.67 10.38
CA GLY A 85 15.50 -6.34 9.80
C GLY A 85 14.12 -5.92 9.30
N LEU A 86 13.42 -6.82 8.60
CA LEU A 86 12.03 -6.61 8.17
C LEU A 86 11.07 -6.53 9.35
N LEU A 87 11.27 -7.34 10.40
CA LEU A 87 10.51 -7.24 11.64
C LEU A 87 10.74 -5.88 12.31
N ALA A 88 11.98 -5.41 12.38
CA ALA A 88 12.32 -4.10 12.91
C ALA A 88 11.61 -2.98 12.14
N LEU A 89 11.67 -3.01 10.80
CA LEU A 89 10.99 -2.06 9.94
C LEU A 89 9.47 -2.07 10.19
N GLY A 90 8.84 -3.24 10.18
CA GLY A 90 7.41 -3.37 10.45
C GLY A 90 7.02 -2.88 11.84
N LYS A 91 7.83 -3.16 12.88
CA LYS A 91 7.59 -2.65 14.23
C LYS A 91 7.70 -1.13 14.32
N MET A 92 8.65 -0.52 13.61
CA MET A 92 8.77 0.94 13.55
C MET A 92 7.48 1.56 12.99
N TYR A 93 6.97 0.99 11.91
CA TYR A 93 5.72 1.43 11.26
C TYR A 93 4.43 1.03 11.97
N CYS A 94 4.52 0.22 13.04
CA CYS A 94 3.40 -0.08 13.94
C CYS A 94 3.51 0.68 15.27
N GLY A 95 4.09 1.89 15.27
CA GLY A 95 4.22 2.74 16.45
C GLY A 95 5.11 2.20 17.57
N ARG A 96 6.04 1.28 17.27
CA ARG A 96 6.91 0.62 18.27
C ARG A 96 8.40 0.81 17.98
N PRO A 97 8.90 2.05 17.90
CA PRO A 97 10.28 2.35 17.53
C PRO A 97 11.33 1.80 18.51
N GLU A 98 11.03 1.73 19.81
CA GLU A 98 11.96 1.18 20.79
C GLU A 98 12.18 -0.33 20.60
N GLU A 99 11.11 -1.07 20.26
CA GLU A 99 11.22 -2.48 19.92
C GLU A 99 11.89 -2.69 18.57
N ALA A 100 11.57 -1.85 17.59
CA ALA A 100 12.23 -1.84 16.29
C ALA A 100 13.74 -1.71 16.44
N LEU A 101 14.22 -0.84 17.34
CA LEU A 101 15.64 -0.65 17.60
C LEU A 101 16.30 -1.96 18.05
N ALA A 102 15.71 -2.65 19.03
CA ALA A 102 16.25 -3.91 19.52
C ALA A 102 16.34 -5.00 18.43
N TRP A 103 15.32 -5.10 17.57
CA TRP A 103 15.32 -6.05 16.45
C TRP A 103 16.32 -5.67 15.35
N GLY A 104 16.47 -4.38 15.06
CA GLY A 104 17.45 -3.88 14.09
C GLY A 104 18.88 -4.14 14.53
N GLU A 105 19.17 -3.97 15.83
CA GLU A 105 20.50 -4.25 16.39
C GLU A 105 20.84 -5.74 16.36
N GLU A 106 19.84 -6.59 16.63
CA GLU A 106 19.98 -8.04 16.47
C GLU A 106 20.22 -8.42 15.01
N SER A 107 19.50 -7.80 14.08
CA SER A 107 19.64 -8.02 12.63
C SER A 107 21.08 -7.79 12.16
N VAL A 108 21.65 -6.60 12.42
CA VAL A 108 23.03 -6.28 11.99
C VAL A 108 24.10 -7.07 12.74
N ARG A 109 23.78 -7.60 13.92
CA ARG A 109 24.67 -8.50 14.65
C ARG A 109 24.76 -9.87 13.97
N LEU A 110 23.68 -10.35 13.37
CA LEU A 110 23.64 -11.59 12.60
C LEU A 110 24.21 -11.40 11.19
N ASP A 111 23.77 -10.35 10.51
CA ASP A 111 24.23 -9.97 9.18
C ASP A 111 24.27 -8.44 9.02
N GLY A 112 25.46 -7.88 9.13
CA GLY A 112 25.70 -6.44 9.06
C GLY A 112 25.89 -5.91 7.64
N ASN A 113 25.63 -6.68 6.59
CA ASN A 113 25.95 -6.31 5.21
C ASN A 113 24.78 -5.67 4.44
N CYS A 114 23.66 -5.35 5.10
CA CYS A 114 22.48 -4.72 4.49
C CYS A 114 22.41 -3.22 4.83
N PRO A 115 22.70 -2.32 3.86
CA PRO A 115 22.54 -0.88 3.97
C PRO A 115 21.20 -0.41 4.57
N GLU A 116 20.06 -1.03 4.25
CA GLU A 116 18.71 -0.62 4.68
C GLU A 116 18.57 -0.68 6.18
N ILE A 117 19.12 -1.73 6.79
CA ILE A 117 19.04 -1.91 8.24
C ILE A 117 19.93 -0.90 8.95
N TRP A 118 21.07 -0.52 8.36
CA TRP A 118 21.88 0.58 8.88
C TRP A 118 21.17 1.93 8.76
N TYR A 119 20.41 2.17 7.69
CA TYR A 119 19.60 3.39 7.53
C TYR A 119 18.51 3.44 8.61
N LEU A 120 17.78 2.33 8.80
CA LEU A 120 16.78 2.17 9.85
C LEU A 120 17.39 2.42 11.25
N LEU A 121 18.53 1.81 11.55
CA LEU A 121 19.22 1.99 12.83
C LEU A 121 19.67 3.42 13.06
N ALA A 122 20.15 4.13 12.03
CA ALA A 122 20.53 5.52 12.14
C ALA A 122 19.33 6.39 12.54
N GLN A 123 18.16 6.17 11.94
CA GLN A 123 16.92 6.86 12.32
C GLN A 123 16.49 6.54 13.76
N LEU A 124 16.46 5.26 14.12
CA LEU A 124 16.00 4.79 15.44
C LEU A 124 16.94 5.21 16.58
N ARG A 125 18.26 5.22 16.35
CA ARG A 125 19.25 5.69 17.32
C ARG A 125 19.20 7.20 17.51
N SER A 126 18.97 7.95 16.43
CA SER A 126 18.72 9.39 16.54
C SER A 126 17.45 9.66 17.35
N PHE A 127 16.39 8.88 17.09
CA PHE A 127 15.14 8.96 17.84
C PHE A 127 15.31 8.63 19.35
N SER A 128 16.11 7.62 19.69
CA SER A 128 16.41 7.28 21.09
C SER A 128 17.33 8.27 21.80
N GLY A 129 17.85 9.28 21.09
CA GLY A 129 18.73 10.31 21.60
C GLY A 129 20.23 10.00 21.50
N ASP A 130 20.61 8.87 20.89
CA ASP A 130 22.00 8.49 20.69
C ASP A 130 22.51 8.95 19.32
N GLN A 131 22.84 10.25 19.25
CA GLN A 131 23.35 10.86 18.01
C GLN A 131 24.69 10.27 17.55
N GLU A 132 25.54 9.82 18.46
CA GLU A 132 26.85 9.26 18.11
C GLU A 132 26.69 7.90 17.42
N LEU A 133 25.88 7.00 18.01
CA LEU A 133 25.58 5.71 17.40
C LEU A 133 24.76 5.84 16.10
N ALA A 134 23.95 6.88 15.97
CA ALA A 134 23.21 7.18 14.75
C ALA A 134 24.15 7.56 13.60
N LEU A 135 25.12 8.45 13.85
CA LEU A 135 26.12 8.85 12.85
C LEU A 135 27.10 7.71 12.53
N GLU A 136 27.40 6.85 13.49
CA GLU A 136 28.16 5.62 13.23
C GLU A 136 27.39 4.69 12.28
N ALA A 137 26.08 4.51 12.49
CA ALA A 137 25.24 3.70 11.60
C ALA A 137 25.21 4.26 10.18
N VAL A 138 25.11 5.59 10.00
CA VAL A 138 25.26 6.26 8.69
C VAL A 138 26.61 5.92 8.06
N SER A 139 27.71 6.05 8.80
CA SER A 139 29.05 5.77 8.28
C SER A 139 29.21 4.31 7.84
N ARG A 140 28.65 3.35 8.60
CA ARG A 140 28.70 1.92 8.28
C ARG A 140 27.88 1.59 7.05
N GLY A 141 26.62 2.06 6.98
CA GLY A 141 25.74 1.85 5.83
C GLY A 141 26.30 2.46 4.54
N ARG A 142 26.82 3.69 4.61
CA ARG A 142 27.47 4.36 3.48
C ARG A 142 28.67 3.58 2.95
N ALA A 143 29.47 2.98 3.83
CA ALA A 143 30.64 2.18 3.43
C ALA A 143 30.25 0.89 2.67
N LEU A 144 29.09 0.30 3.00
CA LEU A 144 28.56 -0.86 2.29
C LEU A 144 28.06 -0.47 0.88
N GLY A 145 27.33 0.65 0.77
CA GLY A 145 26.81 1.13 -0.51
C GLY A 145 27.88 1.63 -1.49
N ALA A 146 29.04 2.07 -0.98
CA ALA A 146 30.18 2.53 -1.80
C ALA A 146 31.10 1.39 -2.29
N GLY A 147 30.93 0.17 -1.77
CA GLY A 147 31.91 -0.90 -1.86
C GLY A 147 31.86 -1.79 -3.10
N ASP A 148 30.98 -1.53 -4.08
CA ASP A 148 30.76 -2.52 -5.15
C ASP A 148 30.82 -1.96 -6.58
N GLU A 149 32.03 -2.03 -7.14
CA GLU A 149 32.28 -1.92 -8.57
C GLU A 149 31.89 -3.23 -9.32
N ASN A 150 31.44 -4.28 -8.62
CA ASN A 150 31.16 -5.63 -9.15
C ASN A 150 29.75 -6.18 -8.85
N GLY A 151 28.76 -5.33 -8.56
CA GLY A 151 27.33 -5.65 -8.63
C GLY A 151 26.85 -6.88 -7.84
N LEU A 152 26.46 -6.65 -6.58
CA LEU A 152 25.74 -7.55 -5.69
C LEU A 152 24.54 -8.21 -6.39
N GLU A 153 24.64 -9.52 -6.64
CA GLU A 153 23.52 -10.42 -6.37
C GLU A 153 23.35 -10.47 -4.84
N LYS A 154 22.31 -9.82 -4.29
CA LYS A 154 21.37 -10.34 -3.26
C LYS A 154 20.85 -9.27 -2.31
N GLY A 155 19.52 -9.19 -2.21
CA GLY A 155 18.77 -8.62 -1.08
C GLY A 155 18.20 -7.23 -1.34
N LEU A 156 16.90 -7.07 -1.09
CA LEU A 156 16.15 -5.83 -0.79
C LEU A 156 16.43 -4.48 -1.48
N GLU A 157 17.15 -4.34 -2.62
CA GLU A 157 17.68 -3.00 -2.93
C GLU A 157 17.46 -2.48 -4.37
N GLU A 158 16.63 -1.44 -4.47
CA GLU A 158 17.14 -0.19 -5.07
C GLU A 158 18.25 0.33 -4.17
N GLN A 159 19.46 0.44 -4.72
CA GLN A 159 20.65 0.95 -4.05
C GLN A 159 20.34 2.26 -3.31
N ILE A 160 20.59 2.31 -1.99
CA ILE A 160 20.53 3.58 -1.24
C ILE A 160 21.58 4.52 -1.83
N LEU A 161 21.13 5.64 -2.39
CA LEU A 161 22.00 6.56 -3.09
C LEU A 161 22.91 7.30 -2.10
N PRO A 162 24.14 7.70 -2.51
CA PRO A 162 25.02 8.50 -1.67
C PRO A 162 24.34 9.74 -1.07
N GLU A 163 23.46 10.39 -1.85
CA GLU A 163 22.73 11.59 -1.44
C GLU A 163 21.70 11.31 -0.32
N ASP A 164 21.19 10.08 -0.21
CA ASP A 164 20.24 9.69 0.85
C ASP A 164 20.96 9.57 2.20
N TRP A 165 22.21 9.09 2.20
CA TRP A 165 23.06 9.09 3.40
C TRP A 165 23.44 10.50 3.85
N ASP A 166 23.77 11.37 2.90
CA ASP A 166 24.10 12.77 3.18
C ASP A 166 22.90 13.52 3.76
N GLU A 167 21.70 13.27 3.22
CA GLU A 167 20.47 13.84 3.72
C GLU A 167 20.15 13.33 5.14
N LEU A 168 20.26 12.02 5.39
CA LEU A 168 20.04 11.45 6.71
C LEU A 168 21.04 12.01 7.73
N GLU A 169 22.32 12.10 7.39
CA GLU A 169 23.35 12.69 8.24
C GLU A 169 23.00 14.14 8.61
N ARG A 170 22.58 14.92 7.62
CA ARG A 170 22.16 16.32 7.80
C ARG A 170 20.96 16.43 8.73
N GLN A 171 19.96 15.56 8.57
CA GLN A 171 18.77 15.53 9.41
C GLN A 171 19.08 15.12 10.86
N ILE A 172 19.92 14.11 11.07
CA ILE A 172 20.36 13.67 12.41
C ILE A 172 21.10 14.81 13.12
N ARG A 173 22.07 15.45 12.45
CA ARG A 173 22.80 16.61 13.01
C ARG A 173 21.88 17.81 13.28
N GLY A 174 20.83 17.95 12.48
CA GLY A 174 19.80 18.98 12.65
C GLY A 174 18.78 18.69 13.74
N GLY A 175 18.77 17.48 14.31
CA GLY A 175 17.80 17.07 15.33
C GLY A 175 16.38 16.83 14.78
N CYS A 176 16.26 16.45 13.50
CA CYS A 176 14.96 16.08 12.91
C CYS A 176 14.34 14.89 13.64
N GLY A 177 13.01 14.89 13.77
CA GLY A 177 12.27 13.76 14.35
C GLY A 177 12.25 12.53 13.43
N LEU A 178 11.93 11.36 14.00
CA LEU A 178 11.85 10.08 13.26
C LEU A 178 10.92 10.17 12.04
N GLU A 179 9.70 10.67 12.25
CA GLU A 179 8.71 10.83 11.19
C GLU A 179 9.15 11.81 10.09
N GLU A 180 9.87 12.86 10.45
CA GLU A 180 10.38 13.83 9.46
C GLU A 180 11.49 13.21 8.60
N MET A 181 12.41 12.47 9.21
CA MET A 181 13.44 11.71 8.49
C MET A 181 12.79 10.72 7.52
N GLU A 182 11.81 9.95 7.97
CA GLU A 182 11.18 8.93 7.14
C GLU A 182 10.31 9.51 6.02
N ARG A 183 9.54 10.59 6.28
CA ARG A 183 8.80 11.29 5.21
C ARG A 183 9.72 11.84 4.13
N THR A 184 10.89 12.36 4.50
CA THR A 184 11.89 12.81 3.51
C THR A 184 12.40 11.64 2.67
N ARG A 185 12.69 10.50 3.29
CA ARG A 185 13.09 9.27 2.59
C ARG A 185 12.01 8.79 1.64
N ILE A 186 10.76 8.67 2.08
CA ILE A 186 9.63 8.23 1.26
C ILE A 186 9.47 9.12 0.03
N ARG A 187 9.43 10.45 0.20
CA ARG A 187 9.29 11.39 -0.93
C ARG A 187 10.41 11.29 -1.96
N ARG A 188 11.64 11.05 -1.49
CA ARG A 188 12.80 10.85 -2.39
C ARG A 188 12.64 9.57 -3.18
N ARG A 189 12.33 8.46 -2.52
CA ARG A 189 12.12 7.16 -3.17
C ARG A 189 10.94 7.19 -4.15
N SER A 190 9.79 7.75 -3.74
CA SER A 190 8.64 7.88 -4.62
C SER A 190 8.91 8.77 -5.84
N ARG A 191 9.75 9.80 -5.71
CA ARG A 191 10.21 10.57 -6.89
C ARG A 191 11.05 9.72 -7.83
N MET A 192 12.00 8.95 -7.30
CA MET A 192 12.88 8.09 -8.11
C MET A 192 12.11 6.98 -8.81
N ALA A 193 11.11 6.41 -8.14
CA ALA A 193 10.23 5.38 -8.68
C ALA A 193 9.12 5.91 -9.62
N GLY A 194 8.99 7.24 -9.77
CA GLY A 194 7.92 7.84 -10.58
C GLY A 194 6.52 7.74 -9.95
N GLU A 195 6.45 7.49 -8.64
CA GLU A 195 5.23 7.34 -7.83
C GLU A 195 4.78 8.66 -7.19
N GLN A 196 5.51 9.75 -7.42
CA GLN A 196 5.24 11.06 -6.79
C GLN A 196 3.81 11.54 -7.10
N GLY A 197 3.05 11.84 -6.05
CA GLY A 197 1.65 12.26 -6.11
C GLY A 197 0.65 11.12 -6.30
N GLY A 198 1.10 9.86 -6.39
CA GLY A 198 0.24 8.69 -6.50
C GLY A 198 -0.31 8.19 -5.16
N LEU A 199 -1.25 7.24 -5.22
CA LEU A 199 -1.85 6.65 -4.01
C LEU A 199 -0.82 5.91 -3.14
N LEU A 200 0.16 5.24 -3.76
CA LEU A 200 1.20 4.53 -3.02
C LEU A 200 2.08 5.46 -2.18
N GLU A 201 2.50 6.61 -2.73
CA GLU A 201 3.23 7.63 -1.95
C GLU A 201 2.36 8.16 -0.81
N LYS A 202 1.07 8.44 -1.08
CA LYS A 202 0.11 8.89 -0.06
C LYS A 202 0.02 7.88 1.09
N SER A 203 -0.22 6.59 0.82
CA SER A 203 -0.34 5.55 1.84
C SER A 203 0.93 5.38 2.67
N ARG A 204 2.11 5.46 2.06
CA ARG A 204 3.40 5.43 2.77
C ARG A 204 3.59 6.63 3.69
N LEU A 205 3.23 7.84 3.23
CA LEU A 205 3.29 9.06 4.04
C LEU A 205 2.30 9.04 5.21
N GLU A 206 1.13 8.42 5.01
CA GLU A 206 0.16 8.17 6.06
C GLU A 206 0.72 7.19 7.10
N ALA A 207 1.32 6.08 6.67
CA ALA A 207 1.99 5.13 7.56
C ALA A 207 3.13 5.76 8.36
N ALA A 208 3.90 6.69 7.77
CA ALA A 208 4.93 7.46 8.46
C ALA A 208 4.37 8.42 9.53
N SER A 209 3.05 8.65 9.58
CA SER A 209 2.41 9.35 10.69
C SER A 209 2.14 8.43 11.89
N GLY A 210 2.33 7.11 11.76
CA GLY A 210 2.18 6.11 12.82
C GLY A 210 3.49 5.71 13.49
N LEU A 211 4.62 6.40 13.26
CA LEU A 211 5.89 5.92 13.82
C LEU A 211 6.04 6.25 15.31
N VAL A 212 5.56 7.41 15.76
CA VAL A 212 5.75 7.89 17.14
C VAL A 212 4.42 8.28 17.74
N CYS A 213 4.05 7.66 18.85
CA CYS A 213 2.82 8.00 19.57
C CYS A 213 2.99 9.27 20.42
N ASP A 214 2.13 10.26 20.22
CA ASP A 214 1.93 11.35 21.16
C ASP A 214 0.97 10.89 22.27
N ARG A 215 1.51 10.55 23.45
CA ARG A 215 0.66 10.06 24.54
C ARG A 215 -0.33 11.11 25.03
N GLU A 216 -0.01 12.39 25.02
CA GLU A 216 -0.96 13.43 25.43
C GLU A 216 -2.07 13.59 24.38
N GLY A 217 -1.71 13.58 23.10
CA GLY A 217 -2.66 13.64 21.99
C GLY A 217 -3.63 12.44 21.98
N LEU A 218 -3.14 11.23 22.23
CA LEU A 218 -3.98 10.04 22.31
C LEU A 218 -4.96 10.09 23.50
N GLU A 219 -4.50 10.54 24.67
CA GLU A 219 -5.39 10.73 25.82
C GLU A 219 -6.44 11.81 25.54
N ALA A 220 -6.10 12.88 24.81
CA ALA A 220 -7.06 13.89 24.38
C ALA A 220 -8.12 13.32 23.43
N VAL A 221 -7.74 12.46 22.48
CA VAL A 221 -8.68 11.74 21.60
C VAL A 221 -9.60 10.83 22.42
N LYS A 222 -9.04 10.03 23.34
CA LYS A 222 -9.82 9.16 24.22
C LYS A 222 -10.75 9.95 25.14
N ALA A 223 -10.36 11.15 25.58
CA ALA A 223 -11.20 12.03 26.39
C ALA A 223 -12.43 12.56 25.63
N VAL A 224 -12.32 12.77 24.31
CA VAL A 224 -13.46 13.14 23.45
C VAL A 224 -14.39 11.95 23.23
N LEU A 225 -13.82 10.77 22.91
CA LEU A 225 -14.61 9.57 22.63
C LEU A 225 -15.26 8.98 23.88
N GLN A 226 -14.60 9.07 25.04
CA GLN A 226 -14.96 8.38 26.28
C GLN A 226 -15.31 6.90 26.04
N PRO A 227 -14.37 6.11 25.45
CA PRO A 227 -14.66 4.75 25.05
C PRO A 227 -14.91 3.86 26.27
N GLU A 228 -15.95 3.04 26.21
CA GLU A 228 -16.13 1.92 27.14
C GLU A 228 -15.21 0.76 26.77
N VAL A 229 -14.99 0.56 25.47
CA VAL A 229 -14.06 -0.42 24.91
C VAL A 229 -13.07 0.30 24.00
N TRP A 230 -11.79 -0.01 24.16
CA TRP A 230 -10.70 0.45 23.28
C TRP A 230 -9.80 -0.74 22.98
N ASP A 231 -9.70 -1.11 21.71
CA ASP A 231 -8.79 -2.14 21.19
C ASP A 231 -7.83 -1.47 20.20
N GLY A 232 -6.57 -1.34 20.58
CA GLY A 232 -5.55 -0.63 19.81
C GLY A 232 -4.65 -1.59 19.04
N ASP A 233 -4.23 -1.16 17.85
CA ASP A 233 -3.14 -1.76 17.08
C ASP A 233 -3.38 -3.23 16.63
N ALA A 234 -4.63 -3.59 16.28
CA ALA A 234 -4.98 -4.98 15.91
C ALA A 234 -5.93 -5.17 14.70
N PRO A 235 -5.58 -4.77 13.45
CA PRO A 235 -4.53 -3.80 13.11
C PRO A 235 -4.97 -2.37 13.42
N TYR A 236 -6.26 -2.11 13.40
CA TYR A 236 -6.81 -0.78 13.59
C TYR A 236 -7.11 -0.47 15.05
N CYS A 237 -7.28 0.80 15.37
CA CYS A 237 -7.83 1.20 16.67
C CYS A 237 -9.35 1.18 16.63
N ALA A 238 -9.95 0.14 17.21
CA ALA A 238 -11.39 0.02 17.37
C ALA A 238 -11.84 0.57 18.73
N PHE A 239 -13.03 1.16 18.76
CA PHE A 239 -13.64 1.66 19.99
C PHE A 239 -15.15 1.46 19.99
N CYS A 240 -15.72 1.40 21.20
CA CYS A 240 -17.15 1.56 21.42
C CYS A 240 -17.38 2.68 22.42
N CYS A 241 -18.25 3.62 22.08
CA CYS A 241 -18.62 4.74 22.95
C CYS A 241 -20.12 5.06 22.88
N TRP A 242 -20.57 6.02 23.70
CA TRP A 242 -21.99 6.34 23.89
C TRP A 242 -22.33 7.82 23.69
N PRO A 243 -22.09 8.40 22.50
CA PRO A 243 -22.46 9.79 22.22
C PRO A 243 -23.97 9.99 22.40
N ASP A 244 -24.35 10.96 23.23
CA ASP A 244 -25.75 11.28 23.56
C ASP A 244 -26.60 10.08 24.00
N GLY A 245 -25.98 9.07 24.63
CA GLY A 245 -26.65 7.88 25.14
C GLY A 245 -27.02 6.84 24.07
N ARG A 246 -26.46 6.95 22.84
CA ARG A 246 -26.56 5.94 21.80
C ARG A 246 -25.24 5.19 21.67
N GLU A 247 -25.29 3.88 21.57
CA GLU A 247 -24.10 3.06 21.28
C GLU A 247 -23.56 3.43 19.89
N LEU A 248 -22.23 3.59 19.81
CA LEU A 248 -21.49 3.82 18.58
C LEU A 248 -20.22 2.99 18.59
N THR A 249 -20.13 2.05 17.64
CA THR A 249 -18.87 1.39 17.30
C THR A 249 -18.13 2.23 16.27
N GLY A 250 -16.83 2.41 16.46
CA GLY A 250 -15.98 3.08 15.49
C GLY A 250 -14.61 2.43 15.35
N ALA A 251 -13.96 2.69 14.22
CA ALA A 251 -12.61 2.22 13.94
C ALA A 251 -11.81 3.31 13.25
N PHE A 252 -10.63 3.62 13.80
CA PHE A 252 -9.60 4.36 13.08
C PHE A 252 -8.77 3.36 12.29
N TYR A 253 -8.72 3.52 10.97
CA TYR A 253 -7.95 2.66 10.06
C TYR A 253 -6.44 2.97 10.12
N MET A 254 -5.87 2.93 11.34
CA MET A 254 -4.47 3.19 11.68
C MET A 254 -4.16 2.80 13.15
N ASP A 255 -2.89 2.86 13.55
CA ASP A 255 -2.43 2.61 14.92
C ASP A 255 -2.67 3.78 15.90
N GLU A 256 -2.47 3.50 17.19
CA GLU A 256 -2.54 4.48 18.28
C GLU A 256 -1.61 5.67 18.03
N ALA A 257 -0.48 5.45 17.36
CA ALA A 257 0.48 6.50 17.06
C ALA A 257 -0.06 7.51 16.03
N ALA A 258 -0.74 7.05 14.98
CA ALA A 258 -1.42 7.93 14.04
C ALA A 258 -2.71 8.52 14.65
N VAL A 259 -3.47 7.74 15.43
CA VAL A 259 -4.64 8.24 16.17
C VAL A 259 -4.27 9.39 17.09
N SER A 260 -3.12 9.34 17.76
CA SER A 260 -2.66 10.40 18.66
C SER A 260 -2.55 11.79 18.03
N LYS A 261 -2.50 11.86 16.69
CA LYS A 261 -2.37 13.10 15.90
C LYS A 261 -3.71 13.56 15.33
N TRP A 262 -4.83 12.99 15.78
CA TRP A 262 -6.16 13.49 15.46
C TRP A 262 -6.50 14.72 16.30
N GLU A 263 -7.09 15.73 15.65
CA GLU A 263 -7.56 16.94 16.31
C GLU A 263 -8.80 16.62 17.17
N PRO A 264 -8.75 16.78 18.51
CA PRO A 264 -9.88 16.49 19.39
C PRO A 264 -11.14 17.31 19.02
N GLU A 265 -10.97 18.58 18.63
CA GLU A 265 -12.07 19.46 18.22
C GLU A 265 -12.74 18.99 16.92
N ARG A 266 -11.98 18.36 16.02
CA ARG A 266 -12.52 17.76 14.80
C ARG A 266 -13.34 16.53 15.13
N LEU A 267 -12.83 15.68 16.01
CA LEU A 267 -13.55 14.48 16.45
C LEU A 267 -14.85 14.83 17.17
N GLN A 268 -14.83 15.87 18.00
CA GLN A 268 -16.05 16.38 18.65
C GLN A 268 -17.08 16.88 17.63
N ARG A 269 -16.65 17.58 16.58
CA ARG A 269 -17.52 17.99 15.47
C ARG A 269 -18.11 16.79 14.72
N ILE A 270 -17.32 15.77 14.44
CA ILE A 270 -17.78 14.53 13.79
C ILE A 270 -18.90 13.88 14.61
N LEU A 271 -18.69 13.70 15.92
CA LEU A 271 -19.70 13.12 16.80
C LEU A 271 -20.98 13.98 16.86
N SER A 272 -20.83 15.31 16.91
CA SER A 272 -21.97 16.25 16.95
C SER A 272 -22.78 16.24 15.64
N ASP A 273 -22.10 16.08 14.50
CA ASP A 273 -22.70 16.03 13.17
C ASP A 273 -23.20 14.63 12.78
N LEU A 274 -22.83 13.59 13.53
CA LEU A 274 -23.17 12.20 13.22
C LEU A 274 -24.68 11.97 12.99
N PRO A 275 -25.62 12.53 13.79
CA PRO A 275 -27.05 12.38 13.52
C PRO A 275 -27.52 13.01 12.20
N ARG A 276 -26.82 14.03 11.70
CA ARG A 276 -27.07 14.60 10.37
C ARG A 276 -26.55 13.63 9.30
N MET A 277 -25.28 13.24 9.43
CA MET A 277 -24.61 12.38 8.44
C MET A 277 -25.30 11.01 8.34
N GLU A 278 -25.73 10.43 9.45
CA GLU A 278 -26.51 9.18 9.48
C GLU A 278 -27.82 9.32 8.68
N ARG A 279 -28.55 10.43 8.85
CA ARG A 279 -29.80 10.68 8.12
C ARG A 279 -29.56 10.85 6.62
N GLU A 280 -28.53 11.59 6.25
CA GLU A 280 -28.11 11.77 4.86
C GLU A 280 -27.64 10.44 4.25
N GLY A 281 -26.92 9.61 5.01
CA GLY A 281 -26.48 8.29 4.59
C GLY A 281 -27.63 7.33 4.33
N LYS A 282 -28.64 7.29 5.22
CA LYS A 282 -29.87 6.51 4.98
C LYS A 282 -30.63 6.99 3.74
N GLN A 283 -30.63 8.30 3.45
CA GLN A 283 -31.24 8.82 2.23
C GLN A 283 -30.48 8.38 0.97
N ALA A 284 -29.14 8.34 1.01
CA ALA A 284 -28.33 7.83 -0.08
C ALA A 284 -28.60 6.34 -0.32
N LEU A 285 -28.57 5.51 0.74
CA LEU A 285 -28.88 4.08 0.65
C LEU A 285 -30.27 3.79 0.07
N ALA A 286 -31.28 4.55 0.50
CA ALA A 286 -32.64 4.42 -0.01
C ALA A 286 -32.73 4.80 -1.51
N ALA A 287 -31.97 5.80 -1.96
CA ALA A 287 -31.93 6.20 -3.36
C ALA A 287 -31.28 5.11 -4.25
N ASP A 288 -30.30 4.39 -3.72
CA ASP A 288 -29.61 3.28 -4.40
C ASP A 288 -30.36 1.95 -4.32
N GLY A 289 -31.54 1.93 -3.69
CA GLY A 289 -32.36 0.73 -3.55
C GLY A 289 -31.82 -0.29 -2.53
N ALA A 290 -30.86 0.10 -1.69
CA ALA A 290 -30.30 -0.75 -0.63
C ALA A 290 -31.24 -0.90 0.59
N GLY A 291 -32.31 -0.11 0.65
CA GLY A 291 -33.35 -0.20 1.68
C GLY A 291 -33.10 0.67 2.90
N ASP A 292 -33.70 0.29 4.04
CA ASP A 292 -33.44 0.92 5.34
C ASP A 292 -32.29 0.17 6.03
N GLY A 293 -31.40 0.91 6.67
CA GLY A 293 -30.20 0.37 7.31
C GLY A 293 -29.93 1.01 8.66
N GLU A 294 -29.37 0.25 9.59
CA GLU A 294 -28.93 0.75 10.89
C GLU A 294 -27.42 0.97 10.88
N LEU A 295 -26.98 2.17 11.31
CA LEU A 295 -25.56 2.49 11.42
C LEU A 295 -24.91 1.54 12.43
N CYS A 296 -23.97 0.72 11.97
CA CYS A 296 -23.28 -0.26 12.81
C CYS A 296 -21.81 0.10 13.06
N LEU A 297 -21.16 0.86 12.17
CA LEU A 297 -19.75 1.24 12.31
C LEU A 297 -19.47 2.63 11.72
N LEU A 298 -18.71 3.44 12.46
CA LEU A 298 -18.09 4.69 11.99
C LEU A 298 -16.60 4.45 11.70
N GLU A 299 -16.21 4.57 10.44
CA GLU A 299 -14.83 4.42 9.99
C GLU A 299 -14.14 5.78 9.88
N LEU A 300 -12.91 5.87 10.35
CA LEU A 300 -12.10 7.08 10.39
C LEU A 300 -10.77 6.82 9.68
N TYR A 301 -10.57 7.45 8.52
CA TYR A 301 -9.41 7.19 7.66
C TYR A 301 -8.25 8.17 7.89
N PRO A 302 -6.99 7.79 7.55
CA PRO A 302 -5.82 8.67 7.66
C PRO A 302 -5.98 10.01 6.93
N ASP A 303 -6.59 9.99 5.76
CA ASP A 303 -6.86 11.17 4.93
C ASP A 303 -8.06 12.00 5.41
N ARG A 304 -8.54 11.72 6.62
CA ARG A 304 -9.60 12.46 7.32
C ARG A 304 -10.99 12.25 6.74
N THR A 305 -11.17 11.44 5.70
CA THR A 305 -12.50 10.98 5.27
C THR A 305 -13.11 10.01 6.28
N LEU A 306 -14.43 9.78 6.18
CA LEU A 306 -15.16 8.87 7.05
C LEU A 306 -15.94 7.84 6.22
N GLY A 307 -16.19 6.68 6.80
CA GLY A 307 -17.15 5.71 6.30
C GLY A 307 -18.30 5.54 7.29
N LEU A 308 -19.54 5.61 6.81
CA LEU A 308 -20.72 5.21 7.58
C LEU A 308 -21.15 3.84 7.09
N VAL A 309 -20.94 2.80 7.89
CA VAL A 309 -21.36 1.44 7.54
C VAL A 309 -22.71 1.15 8.17
N PHE A 310 -23.65 0.74 7.32
CA PHE A 310 -25.00 0.39 7.70
C PHE A 310 -25.25 -1.09 7.47
N GLU A 311 -25.83 -1.76 8.46
CA GLU A 311 -26.38 -3.10 8.28
C GLU A 311 -27.73 -3.00 7.58
N THR A 312 -27.87 -3.68 6.43
CA THR A 312 -29.11 -3.73 5.63
C THR A 312 -29.56 -5.18 5.43
N GLU A 313 -30.77 -5.41 4.90
CA GLU A 313 -31.21 -6.76 4.52
C GLU A 313 -30.30 -7.42 3.45
N SER A 314 -29.55 -6.62 2.70
CA SER A 314 -28.60 -7.07 1.67
C SER A 314 -27.16 -7.25 2.19
N GLY A 315 -26.95 -7.08 3.51
CA GLY A 315 -25.65 -7.05 4.17
C GLY A 315 -25.17 -5.63 4.45
N GLU A 316 -23.90 -5.52 4.86
CA GLU A 316 -23.27 -4.24 5.15
C GLU A 316 -23.16 -3.35 3.90
N LYS A 317 -23.48 -2.07 4.06
CA LYS A 317 -23.38 -1.03 3.03
C LYS A 317 -22.66 0.18 3.59
N LYS A 318 -21.63 0.62 2.90
CA LYS A 318 -20.84 1.79 3.27
C LYS A 318 -21.28 3.02 2.50
N VAL A 319 -21.40 4.14 3.21
CA VAL A 319 -21.62 5.46 2.63
C VAL A 319 -20.43 6.35 2.97
N PRO A 320 -19.65 6.81 1.97
CA PRO A 320 -18.47 7.62 2.24
C PRO A 320 -18.86 9.06 2.60
N VAL A 321 -18.06 9.67 3.46
CA VAL A 321 -18.18 11.06 3.88
C VAL A 321 -16.85 11.77 3.66
N THR A 322 -16.90 12.88 2.93
CA THR A 322 -15.71 13.69 2.64
C THR A 322 -15.13 14.31 3.91
N GLU A 323 -13.87 14.79 3.83
CA GLU A 323 -13.19 15.45 4.93
C GLU A 323 -13.98 16.64 5.53
N ASP A 324 -14.74 17.36 4.70
CA ASP A 324 -15.60 18.48 5.11
C ASP A 324 -17.00 18.07 5.58
N GLY A 325 -17.25 16.76 5.73
CA GLY A 325 -18.46 16.21 6.31
C GLY A 325 -19.64 16.06 5.33
N ARG A 326 -19.40 16.10 4.01
CA ARG A 326 -20.45 15.87 3.02
C ARG A 326 -20.63 14.38 2.78
N VAL A 327 -21.85 13.91 2.95
CA VAL A 327 -22.22 12.53 2.64
C VAL A 327 -22.31 12.37 1.14
N SER A 328 -21.58 11.39 0.59
CA SER A 328 -21.69 11.02 -0.82
C SER A 328 -23.07 10.42 -1.08
N ARG A 329 -23.66 10.78 -2.22
CA ARG A 329 -24.88 10.15 -2.74
C ARG A 329 -24.59 9.12 -3.82
N GLU A 330 -23.35 9.06 -4.25
CA GLU A 330 -22.87 8.05 -5.18
C GLU A 330 -22.34 6.88 -4.33
N PRO A 331 -22.71 5.63 -4.67
CA PRO A 331 -22.18 4.46 -3.99
C PRO A 331 -20.65 4.46 -4.09
N GLU A 332 -19.99 3.74 -3.18
CA GLU A 332 -18.55 3.51 -3.31
C GLU A 332 -18.29 2.86 -4.68
N GLU A 333 -17.64 3.60 -5.58
CA GLU A 333 -17.38 3.12 -6.93
C GLU A 333 -16.50 1.87 -6.85
N THR A 334 -16.78 0.86 -7.68
CA THR A 334 -15.85 -0.24 -7.89
C THR A 334 -14.49 0.34 -8.24
N ALA A 335 -13.47 0.01 -7.44
CA ALA A 335 -12.11 0.46 -7.69
C ALA A 335 -11.71 0.13 -9.12
N SER A 336 -11.18 1.13 -9.83
CA SER A 336 -10.80 0.96 -11.22
C SER A 336 -9.59 1.78 -11.60
N ALA A 337 -8.79 1.23 -12.50
CA ALA A 337 -7.62 1.90 -13.05
C ALA A 337 -7.59 1.67 -14.56
N GLY A 338 -7.47 2.76 -15.32
CA GLY A 338 -7.38 2.74 -16.78
C GLY A 338 -6.08 3.36 -17.28
N ALA A 339 -5.63 2.92 -18.46
CA ALA A 339 -4.58 3.59 -19.21
C ALA A 339 -4.75 3.40 -20.72
N PHE A 340 -4.37 4.41 -21.48
CA PHE A 340 -4.29 4.33 -22.94
C PHE A 340 -2.82 4.32 -23.40
N LEU A 341 -2.44 3.33 -24.20
CA LEU A 341 -1.10 3.21 -24.78
C LEU A 341 -1.15 3.43 -26.29
N SER A 342 -0.41 4.40 -26.81
CA SER A 342 -0.35 4.66 -28.25
C SER A 342 0.55 3.63 -28.96
N LEU A 343 0.07 3.10 -30.07
CA LEU A 343 0.77 2.14 -30.91
C LEU A 343 1.22 2.78 -32.22
N SER A 344 2.39 2.36 -32.73
CA SER A 344 2.85 2.73 -34.07
C SER A 344 2.09 2.00 -35.18
N GLU A 345 1.48 0.86 -34.88
CA GLU A 345 0.72 0.03 -35.80
C GLU A 345 -0.59 -0.44 -35.15
N PRO A 346 -1.70 -0.61 -35.90
CA PRO A 346 -2.98 -1.07 -35.38
C PRO A 346 -3.01 -2.60 -35.16
N CYS A 347 -1.98 -3.14 -34.52
CA CYS A 347 -1.87 -4.55 -34.21
C CYS A 347 -1.20 -4.74 -32.84
N TRP A 348 -1.53 -5.85 -32.18
CA TRP A 348 -0.92 -6.18 -30.90
C TRP A 348 -0.76 -7.69 -30.73
N ASP A 349 0.36 -8.10 -30.14
CA ASP A 349 0.64 -9.49 -29.82
C ASP A 349 0.20 -9.81 -28.38
N PHE A 350 -1.09 -10.15 -28.24
CA PHE A 350 -1.67 -10.56 -26.96
C PHE A 350 -1.03 -11.83 -26.40
N GLY A 351 -0.59 -12.76 -27.27
CA GLY A 351 0.07 -14.00 -26.83
C GLY A 351 1.40 -13.73 -26.14
N ARG A 352 2.23 -12.87 -26.73
CA ARG A 352 3.50 -12.44 -26.13
C ARG A 352 3.27 -11.65 -24.84
N MET A 353 2.24 -10.81 -24.78
CA MET A 353 1.87 -10.11 -23.55
C MET A 353 1.49 -11.09 -22.43
N GLN A 354 0.62 -12.06 -22.71
CA GLN A 354 0.23 -13.10 -21.74
C GLN A 354 1.42 -13.94 -21.28
N GLU A 355 2.35 -14.26 -22.19
CA GLU A 355 3.58 -14.97 -21.84
C GLU A 355 4.43 -14.15 -20.85
N ARG A 356 4.62 -12.86 -21.10
CA ARG A 356 5.33 -11.96 -20.18
C ARG A 356 4.62 -11.81 -18.84
N LEU A 357 3.29 -11.67 -18.81
CA LEU A 357 2.53 -11.61 -17.56
C LEU A 357 2.71 -12.88 -16.72
N ARG A 358 2.70 -14.06 -17.35
CA ARG A 358 2.98 -15.33 -16.67
C ARG A 358 4.43 -15.44 -16.22
N GLN A 359 5.38 -15.00 -17.04
CA GLN A 359 6.81 -15.16 -16.77
C GLN A 359 7.34 -14.15 -15.76
N ASP A 360 7.03 -12.88 -15.92
CA ASP A 360 7.60 -11.77 -15.15
C ASP A 360 6.84 -11.57 -13.83
N TRP A 361 5.53 -11.89 -13.80
CA TRP A 361 4.64 -11.56 -12.67
C TRP A 361 3.93 -12.77 -12.06
N GLY A 362 4.12 -13.97 -12.64
CA GLY A 362 3.43 -15.19 -12.17
C GLY A 362 1.91 -15.11 -12.23
N MET A 363 1.35 -14.22 -13.07
CA MET A 363 -0.09 -14.00 -13.18
C MET A 363 -0.78 -15.15 -13.89
N ASP A 364 -1.99 -15.48 -13.44
CA ASP A 364 -2.86 -16.39 -14.18
C ASP A 364 -3.58 -15.59 -15.28
N CYS A 365 -3.26 -15.89 -16.53
CA CYS A 365 -3.68 -15.12 -17.69
C CYS A 365 -4.58 -15.96 -18.62
N ASP A 366 -5.41 -16.85 -18.07
CA ASP A 366 -6.22 -17.82 -18.82
C ASP A 366 -7.47 -17.20 -19.47
N GLY A 367 -7.29 -16.01 -20.07
CA GLY A 367 -8.23 -15.35 -20.96
C GLY A 367 -7.99 -15.70 -22.43
N ALA A 368 -9.05 -15.70 -23.23
CA ALA A 368 -8.96 -15.81 -24.68
C ALA A 368 -9.18 -14.42 -25.30
N GLU A 369 -8.30 -14.04 -26.22
CA GLU A 369 -8.51 -12.88 -27.07
C GLU A 369 -9.70 -13.12 -28.01
N ARG A 370 -10.59 -12.12 -28.11
CA ARG A 370 -11.72 -12.10 -29.05
C ARG A 370 -11.92 -10.68 -29.53
N ASP A 371 -11.99 -10.50 -30.84
CA ASP A 371 -12.29 -9.22 -31.50
C ASP A 371 -11.36 -8.08 -31.04
N GLY A 372 -10.08 -8.36 -30.83
CA GLY A 372 -9.09 -7.38 -30.36
C GLY A 372 -9.16 -7.09 -28.87
N ILE A 373 -9.90 -7.89 -28.09
CA ILE A 373 -10.06 -7.72 -26.64
C ILE A 373 -9.55 -8.97 -25.94
N LEU A 374 -8.57 -8.81 -25.06
CA LEU A 374 -8.14 -9.81 -24.10
C LEU A 374 -8.70 -9.47 -22.71
N ALA A 375 -9.51 -10.36 -22.16
CA ALA A 375 -10.03 -10.23 -20.80
C ALA A 375 -9.70 -11.45 -19.96
N PHE A 376 -9.27 -11.24 -18.72
CA PHE A 376 -8.93 -12.30 -17.77
C PHE A 376 -9.16 -11.84 -16.33
N GLN A 377 -9.01 -12.76 -15.38
CA GLN A 377 -9.10 -12.47 -13.94
C GLN A 377 -7.79 -12.81 -13.26
N ASP A 378 -7.32 -11.94 -12.36
CA ASP A 378 -6.23 -12.25 -11.46
C ASP A 378 -6.53 -11.74 -10.04
N GLY A 379 -6.39 -12.62 -9.04
CA GLY A 379 -6.59 -12.26 -7.64
C GLY A 379 -7.95 -11.64 -7.30
N GLY A 380 -9.02 -11.96 -8.04
CA GLY A 380 -10.35 -11.37 -7.85
C GLY A 380 -10.62 -10.10 -8.67
N MET A 381 -9.60 -9.55 -9.33
CA MET A 381 -9.73 -8.40 -10.23
C MET A 381 -10.02 -8.86 -11.65
N ARG A 382 -10.73 -8.02 -12.41
CA ARG A 382 -10.98 -8.21 -13.84
C ARG A 382 -10.10 -7.27 -14.63
N LEU A 383 -9.27 -7.83 -15.50
CA LEU A 383 -8.34 -7.08 -16.34
C LEU A 383 -8.81 -7.19 -17.79
N THR A 384 -8.81 -6.06 -18.50
CA THR A 384 -9.19 -5.97 -19.92
C THR A 384 -8.12 -5.18 -20.68
N VAL A 385 -7.72 -5.70 -21.84
CA VAL A 385 -6.82 -5.04 -22.79
C VAL A 385 -7.52 -5.04 -24.14
N SER A 386 -7.87 -3.86 -24.63
CA SER A 386 -8.60 -3.70 -25.89
C SER A 386 -7.77 -2.94 -26.90
N LEU A 387 -7.57 -3.53 -28.08
CA LEU A 387 -7.00 -2.84 -29.24
C LEU A 387 -8.06 -1.92 -29.85
N ILE A 388 -7.77 -0.62 -29.86
CA ILE A 388 -8.61 0.42 -30.45
C ILE A 388 -7.93 0.92 -31.73
N SER A 389 -8.68 0.87 -32.84
CA SER A 389 -8.31 1.51 -34.10
C SER A 389 -9.35 2.56 -34.45
N GLY A 390 -8.98 3.84 -34.44
CA GLY A 390 -9.86 4.92 -34.89
C GLY A 390 -9.73 5.18 -36.40
N GLU A 391 -10.85 5.23 -37.12
CA GLU A 391 -10.99 6.12 -38.30
C GLU A 391 -11.51 7.49 -37.80
N PRO A 392 -11.02 8.62 -38.32
CA PRO A 392 -11.50 9.94 -37.91
C PRO A 392 -12.94 10.13 -38.40
N ASP A 393 -13.91 10.04 -37.50
CA ASP A 393 -15.34 10.03 -37.85
C ASP A 393 -15.96 11.43 -38.04
N ARG A 394 -15.16 12.51 -38.04
CA ARG A 394 -15.65 13.88 -38.32
C ARG A 394 -14.63 14.75 -39.05
N GLU A 395 -15.09 15.41 -40.12
CA GLU A 395 -14.30 16.36 -40.93
C GLU A 395 -13.77 17.57 -40.16
N ASP A 396 -14.33 17.89 -38.98
CA ASP A 396 -14.00 19.09 -38.20
C ASP A 396 -12.91 18.91 -37.12
N ASP A 397 -12.51 17.68 -36.77
CA ASP A 397 -11.47 17.41 -35.76
C ASP A 397 -10.08 17.19 -36.38
N ARG A 398 -9.79 17.85 -37.52
CA ARG A 398 -8.43 17.98 -38.02
C ARG A 398 -7.66 18.98 -37.16
N ILE A 399 -7.42 18.63 -35.90
CA ILE A 399 -6.33 19.21 -35.14
C ILE A 399 -5.04 18.75 -35.85
N SER A 400 -4.44 19.70 -36.56
CA SER A 400 -3.12 19.65 -37.20
C SER A 400 -2.31 18.35 -37.00
N GLY A 401 -2.41 17.43 -37.96
CA GLY A 401 -1.30 16.56 -38.35
C GLY A 401 -1.02 15.28 -37.55
N THR A 402 -1.99 14.68 -36.86
CA THR A 402 -1.82 13.32 -36.29
C THR A 402 -2.43 12.25 -37.20
N ASP A 403 -1.58 11.40 -37.77
CA ASP A 403 -1.93 10.12 -38.41
C ASP A 403 -2.72 9.22 -37.43
N GLN A 404 -3.45 8.22 -37.97
CA GLN A 404 -4.24 7.21 -37.25
C GLN A 404 -3.77 6.93 -35.81
N MET A 405 -4.62 7.20 -34.81
CA MET A 405 -4.37 6.82 -33.42
C MET A 405 -4.81 5.36 -33.20
N ALA A 406 -3.92 4.43 -33.49
CA ALA A 406 -4.03 3.07 -32.96
C ALA A 406 -3.54 3.04 -31.51
N GLY A 407 -4.22 2.30 -30.64
CA GLY A 407 -3.81 2.21 -29.24
C GLY A 407 -4.40 1.03 -28.48
N LEU A 408 -3.88 0.78 -27.29
CA LEU A 408 -4.45 -0.16 -26.33
C LEU A 408 -5.16 0.61 -25.23
N MET A 409 -6.39 0.21 -24.93
CA MET A 409 -7.08 0.57 -23.71
C MET A 409 -6.90 -0.55 -22.68
N LEU A 410 -6.22 -0.24 -21.59
CA LEU A 410 -6.03 -1.11 -20.43
C LEU A 410 -7.01 -0.71 -19.35
N MET A 411 -7.72 -1.68 -18.79
CA MET A 411 -8.66 -1.46 -17.69
C MET A 411 -8.51 -2.56 -16.64
N VAL A 412 -8.41 -2.16 -15.39
CA VAL A 412 -8.49 -3.04 -14.22
C VAL A 412 -9.72 -2.64 -13.41
N LEU A 413 -10.55 -3.61 -13.07
CA LEU A 413 -11.69 -3.48 -12.16
C LEU A 413 -11.44 -4.36 -10.94
N ALA A 414 -11.58 -3.78 -9.76
CA ALA A 414 -11.33 -4.40 -8.47
C ALA A 414 -12.54 -4.24 -7.53
N GLY A 415 -12.46 -4.86 -6.35
CA GLY A 415 -13.48 -4.73 -5.31
C GLY A 415 -13.52 -3.33 -4.69
N GLU A 416 -14.53 -3.08 -3.87
CA GLU A 416 -14.63 -1.86 -3.06
C GLU A 416 -13.38 -1.71 -2.17
N GLY A 417 -12.81 -0.51 -2.11
CA GLY A 417 -11.60 -0.22 -1.33
C GLY A 417 -10.26 -0.64 -1.97
N GLU A 418 -10.25 -1.40 -3.07
CA GLU A 418 -9.01 -1.94 -3.68
C GLU A 418 -8.38 -1.01 -4.74
N GLN A 419 -8.49 0.33 -4.57
CA GLN A 419 -8.04 1.29 -5.59
C GLN A 419 -6.51 1.28 -5.77
N LEU A 420 -5.75 1.16 -4.69
CA LEU A 420 -4.29 1.09 -4.77
C LEU A 420 -3.86 -0.17 -5.51
N GLU A 421 -4.48 -1.30 -5.21
CA GLU A 421 -4.18 -2.58 -5.84
C GLU A 421 -4.56 -2.58 -7.33
N ALA A 422 -5.67 -1.92 -7.70
CA ALA A 422 -6.05 -1.73 -9.09
C ALA A 422 -5.00 -0.91 -9.87
N GLU A 423 -4.48 0.18 -9.28
CA GLU A 423 -3.39 0.98 -9.87
C GLU A 423 -2.10 0.15 -10.02
N LEU A 424 -1.75 -0.68 -9.03
CA LEU A 424 -0.56 -1.54 -9.09
C LEU A 424 -0.67 -2.71 -10.07
N GLU A 425 -1.86 -3.29 -10.26
CA GLU A 425 -2.11 -4.26 -11.34
C GLU A 425 -2.02 -3.58 -12.71
N LEU A 426 -2.57 -2.37 -12.86
CA LEU A 426 -2.48 -1.62 -14.12
C LEU A 426 -1.02 -1.34 -14.51
N GLU A 427 -0.18 -0.93 -13.56
CA GLU A 427 1.25 -0.70 -13.82
C GLU A 427 1.97 -1.97 -14.29
N ARG A 428 1.63 -3.15 -13.73
CA ARG A 428 2.17 -4.43 -14.19
C ARG A 428 1.73 -4.76 -15.62
N LEU A 429 0.47 -4.49 -15.97
CA LEU A 429 0.00 -4.59 -17.36
C LEU A 429 0.83 -3.70 -18.29
N ILE A 430 1.02 -2.43 -17.92
CA ILE A 430 1.78 -1.45 -18.71
C ILE A 430 3.22 -1.94 -18.92
N GLU A 431 3.91 -2.43 -17.89
CA GLU A 431 5.29 -2.91 -17.99
C GLU A 431 5.42 -4.15 -18.90
N SER A 432 4.42 -5.02 -18.87
CA SER A 432 4.30 -6.14 -19.82
C SER A 432 4.06 -5.68 -21.27
N CYS A 433 3.60 -4.45 -21.49
CA CYS A 433 3.48 -3.82 -22.83
C CYS A 433 4.76 -3.13 -23.32
N VAL A 434 5.63 -2.58 -22.45
CA VAL A 434 6.82 -1.77 -22.84
C VAL A 434 7.81 -2.51 -23.76
N GLY A 435 7.96 -3.82 -23.63
CA GLY A 435 8.82 -4.66 -24.47
C GLY A 435 8.28 -4.93 -25.89
N CYS A 436 7.14 -4.34 -26.24
CA CYS A 436 6.44 -4.51 -27.51
C CYS A 436 6.42 -3.24 -28.39
N GLY A 437 7.09 -2.14 -28.01
CA GLY A 437 7.39 -1.01 -28.91
C GLY A 437 6.48 0.24 -28.82
N ALA A 438 5.79 0.49 -27.71
CA ALA A 438 4.82 1.59 -27.57
C ALA A 438 5.42 2.91 -27.00
N VAL A 439 4.79 4.06 -27.30
CA VAL A 439 5.07 5.37 -26.69
C VAL A 439 3.96 5.71 -25.69
N PHE A 440 4.34 6.14 -24.48
CA PHE A 440 3.46 6.20 -23.32
C PHE A 440 2.88 7.59 -23.07
N GLN A 441 1.56 7.69 -22.96
CA GLN A 441 0.90 8.80 -22.28
C GLN A 441 -0.02 8.23 -21.21
N LYS A 442 0.41 8.30 -19.95
CA LYS A 442 -0.37 7.80 -18.80
C LYS A 442 -1.59 8.69 -18.62
N TYR A 443 -2.77 8.16 -18.95
CA TYR A 443 -4.04 8.73 -18.54
C TYR A 443 -4.58 7.91 -17.40
N LEU A 444 -4.36 8.37 -16.16
CA LEU A 444 -5.18 7.95 -15.03
C LEU A 444 -6.55 8.62 -15.22
N GLU A 445 -7.41 8.01 -16.02
CA GLU A 445 -8.81 8.39 -16.05
C GLU A 445 -9.46 7.85 -14.78
N LYS A 446 -9.54 8.70 -13.74
CA LYS A 446 -10.68 8.65 -12.83
C LYS A 446 -11.91 9.00 -13.65
N HIS A 447 -12.53 8.00 -14.27
CA HIS A 447 -13.87 8.19 -14.80
C HIS A 447 -14.83 8.26 -13.61
N LEU A 448 -15.06 9.48 -13.12
CA LEU A 448 -16.38 9.83 -12.62
C LEU A 448 -17.31 9.72 -13.83
N LEU A 449 -17.95 8.56 -14.01
CA LEU A 449 -19.11 8.47 -14.88
C LEU A 449 -20.25 9.20 -14.16
N PHE A 450 -20.34 10.51 -14.40
CA PHE A 450 -21.39 11.40 -13.91
C PHE A 450 -22.82 10.92 -14.21
#